data_AF-A0A519GPB3-F1
#
_entry.id   AF-A0A519GPB3-F1
#
_cell.length_a   1.000
_cell.length_b   1.000
_cell.length_c   1.000
_cell.angle_alpha   90.00
_cell.angle_beta   90.00
_cell.angle_gamma   90.00
#
_symmetry.space_group_name_H-M   'P 1'
#
loop_
_entity.id
_entity.type
_entity.pdbx_description
1 polymer ?
#
loop_
_entity_poly.entity_id
_entity_poly.type
_entity_poly.pdbx_seq_one_letter_code
_entity_poly.pdbx_strand_id
1 'polypeptide(L)'
;MTAYILKRLLGLLPTLFIVAVLVFLFVHMLPGDPARLAAGVDASPETVELVRKDLGLDKPLPQQFISFFVNMAQGDFGQSLRSKRPVSTEIAERFMPTLLLTITSMAWAVAFGLVIGIVSAVYRNRWPDRIGMTLAVSGISFPAFALGMLLMQIFSVQLGWLPTVGADSWRHYILPSLTLGAAVAAVM
;
A
#
# COMPACT_ATOMS: atom_id res chain seq x y z
N MET A 1 1.51 27.35 -12.80
CA MET A 1 1.35 25.88 -12.72
C MET A 1 2.70 25.14 -12.76
N THR A 2 3.58 25.42 -13.73
CA THR A 2 4.93 24.83 -13.82
C THR A 2 5.78 25.02 -12.56
N ALA A 3 5.88 26.25 -12.02
CA ALA A 3 6.61 26.53 -10.78
C ALA A 3 6.05 25.76 -9.56
N TYR A 4 4.74 25.52 -9.51
CA TYR A 4 4.11 24.74 -8.45
C TYR A 4 4.42 23.25 -8.57
N ILE A 5 4.35 22.70 -9.79
CA ILE A 5 4.76 21.31 -10.08
C ILE A 5 6.23 21.12 -9.71
N LEU A 6 7.10 22.04 -10.10
CA LEU A 6 8.53 21.96 -9.79
C LEU A 6 8.77 21.99 -8.28
N LYS A 7 8.09 22.89 -7.54
CA LYS A 7 8.16 22.96 -6.08
C LYS A 7 7.72 21.65 -5.41
N ARG A 8 6.67 21.00 -5.92
CA ARG A 8 6.23 19.68 -5.45
C ARG A 8 7.27 18.60 -5.74
N LEU A 9 7.78 18.54 -6.98
CA LEU A 9 8.79 17.56 -7.37
C LEU A 9 10.08 17.69 -6.55
N LEU A 10 10.54 18.93 -6.33
CA LEU A 10 11.68 19.19 -5.45
C LEU A 10 11.39 18.82 -3.99
N GLY A 11 10.15 19.00 -3.53
CA GLY A 11 9.71 18.55 -2.21
C GLY A 11 9.67 17.03 -2.04
N LEU A 12 9.51 16.25 -3.14
CA LEU A 12 9.56 14.79 -3.08
C LEU A 12 10.96 14.25 -2.80
N LEU A 13 12.01 14.93 -3.28
CA LEU A 13 13.39 14.48 -3.10
C LEU A 13 13.78 14.31 -1.62
N PRO A 14 13.63 15.31 -0.73
CA PRO A 14 13.96 15.13 0.69
C PRO A 14 13.05 14.11 1.36
N THR A 15 11.76 14.04 0.99
CA THR A 15 10.85 13.03 1.54
C THR A 15 11.29 11.61 1.19
N LEU A 16 11.58 11.34 -0.08
CA LEU A 16 12.06 10.03 -0.53
C LEU A 16 13.41 9.67 0.08
N PHE A 17 14.31 10.64 0.21
CA PHE A 17 15.60 10.43 0.87
C PHE A 17 15.43 10.04 2.34
N ILE A 18 14.60 10.77 3.10
CA ILE A 18 14.31 10.45 4.50
C ILE A 18 13.69 9.05 4.61
N VAL A 19 12.72 8.73 3.76
CA VAL A 19 12.10 7.39 3.74
C VAL A 19 13.13 6.31 3.43
N ALA A 20 14.01 6.52 2.46
CA ALA A 20 15.06 5.56 2.11
C ALA A 20 16.03 5.32 3.28
N VAL A 21 16.46 6.39 3.98
CA VAL A 21 17.29 6.28 5.18
C VAL A 21 16.57 5.51 6.28
N LEU A 22 15.31 5.85 6.57
CA LEU A 22 14.53 5.19 7.62
C LEU A 22 14.31 3.71 7.32
N VAL A 23 13.93 3.37 6.10
CA VAL A 23 13.74 1.96 5.68
C VAL A 23 15.06 1.20 5.78
N PHE A 24 16.17 1.77 5.30
CA PHE A 24 17.49 1.16 5.39
C PHE A 24 17.85 0.86 6.85
N LEU A 25 17.71 1.83 7.75
CA LEU A 25 18.00 1.64 9.17
C LEU A 25 17.06 0.62 9.82
N PHE A 26 15.75 0.67 9.51
CA PHE A 26 14.79 -0.30 10.07
C PHE A 26 15.12 -1.73 9.69
N VAL A 27 15.53 -1.99 8.44
CA VAL A 27 15.95 -3.33 8.03
C VAL A 27 17.15 -3.82 8.84
N HIS A 28 18.11 -2.94 9.16
CA HIS A 28 19.27 -3.29 9.99
C HIS A 28 18.96 -3.45 11.49
N MET A 29 17.83 -2.89 11.94
CA MET A 29 17.36 -3.05 13.32
C MET A 29 16.52 -4.31 13.53
N LEU A 30 16.10 -4.99 12.44
CA LEU A 30 15.36 -6.24 12.55
C LEU A 30 16.23 -7.31 13.21
N PRO A 31 15.70 -8.06 14.19
CA PRO A 31 16.44 -9.16 14.78
C PRO A 31 16.65 -10.28 13.75
N GLY A 32 17.89 -10.76 13.65
CA GLY A 32 18.30 -11.82 12.73
C GLY A 32 19.46 -11.39 11.84
N ASP A 33 20.23 -12.36 11.35
CA ASP A 33 21.33 -12.12 10.41
C ASP A 33 20.79 -12.21 8.97
N PRO A 34 20.73 -11.10 8.19
CA PRO A 34 20.24 -11.12 6.82
C PRO A 34 21.03 -12.08 5.92
N ALA A 35 22.33 -12.26 6.16
CA ALA A 35 23.15 -13.22 5.40
C ALA A 35 22.70 -14.65 5.67
N ARG A 36 22.39 -14.99 6.92
CA ARG A 36 21.86 -16.32 7.28
C ARG A 36 20.46 -16.55 6.74
N LEU A 37 19.58 -15.53 6.79
CA LEU A 37 18.25 -15.61 6.19
C LEU A 37 18.32 -15.78 4.66
N ALA A 38 19.27 -15.12 4.02
CA ALA A 38 19.50 -15.25 2.59
C ALA A 38 20.07 -16.62 2.21
N ALA A 39 21.04 -17.13 2.97
CA ALA A 39 21.72 -18.42 2.77
C ALA A 39 20.83 -19.63 3.08
N GLY A 40 19.88 -19.49 4.01
CA GLY A 40 19.00 -20.57 4.47
C GLY A 40 19.31 -20.98 5.91
N VAL A 41 18.31 -21.55 6.59
CA VAL A 41 18.39 -21.90 8.02
C VAL A 41 19.48 -22.94 8.30
N ASP A 42 19.68 -23.87 7.37
CA ASP A 42 20.64 -24.98 7.49
C ASP A 42 21.99 -24.70 6.80
N ALA A 43 22.23 -23.46 6.34
CA ALA A 43 23.46 -23.11 5.64
C ALA A 43 24.68 -23.17 6.57
N SER A 44 25.78 -23.73 6.07
CA SER A 44 27.03 -23.79 6.82
C SER A 44 27.56 -22.39 7.14
N PRO A 45 28.34 -22.19 8.22
CA PRO A 45 28.93 -20.89 8.54
C PRO A 45 29.74 -20.29 7.39
N GLU A 46 30.43 -21.12 6.62
CA GLU A 46 31.22 -20.70 5.46
C GLU A 46 30.30 -20.16 4.35
N THR A 47 29.17 -20.82 4.12
CA THR A 47 28.17 -20.37 3.13
C THR A 47 27.55 -19.05 3.54
N VAL A 48 27.25 -18.86 4.83
CA VAL A 48 26.71 -17.60 5.36
C VAL A 48 27.70 -16.45 5.16
N GLU A 49 28.99 -16.68 5.39
CA GLU A 49 30.02 -15.64 5.22
C GLU A 49 30.24 -15.28 3.74
N LEU A 50 30.13 -16.25 2.82
CA LEU A 50 30.12 -15.97 1.38
C LEU A 50 28.94 -15.08 0.99
N VAL A 51 27.73 -15.45 1.42
CA VAL A 51 26.52 -14.66 1.17
C VAL A 51 26.60 -13.27 1.80
N ARG A 52 27.23 -13.14 2.98
CA ARG A 52 27.44 -11.84 3.63
C ARG A 52 28.26 -10.90 2.77
N LYS A 53 29.35 -11.39 2.18
CA LYS A 53 30.20 -10.62 1.27
C LYS A 53 29.50 -10.31 -0.04
N ASP A 54 28.75 -11.26 -0.59
CA ASP A 54 27.96 -11.05 -1.82
C ASP A 54 26.89 -9.96 -1.64
N LEU A 55 26.27 -9.91 -0.47
CA LEU A 55 25.30 -8.87 -0.10
C LEU A 55 25.97 -7.56 0.35
N GLY A 56 27.30 -7.51 0.47
CA GLY A 56 28.05 -6.34 0.93
C GLY A 56 27.82 -5.98 2.40
N LEU A 57 27.31 -6.92 3.20
CA LEU A 57 26.99 -6.74 4.62
C LEU A 57 28.24 -6.70 5.51
N ASP A 58 29.41 -7.03 4.96
CA ASP A 58 30.72 -6.91 5.58
C ASP A 58 31.25 -5.46 5.60
N LYS A 59 30.66 -4.56 4.81
CA LYS A 59 31.09 -3.16 4.68
C LYS A 59 30.52 -2.27 5.79
N PRO A 60 31.13 -1.12 6.10
CA PRO A 60 30.54 -0.12 6.99
C PRO A 60 29.17 0.36 6.50
N LEU A 61 28.24 0.64 7.42
CA LEU A 61 26.86 1.07 7.11
C LEU A 61 26.77 2.23 6.09
N PRO A 62 27.62 3.28 6.13
CA PRO A 62 27.55 4.33 5.12
C PRO A 62 27.82 3.83 3.70
N GLN A 63 28.75 2.88 3.53
CA GLN A 63 29.05 2.31 2.21
C GLN A 63 27.89 1.44 1.72
N GLN A 64 27.28 0.67 2.62
CA GLN A 64 26.08 -0.11 2.30
C GLN A 64 24.93 0.79 1.86
N PHE A 65 24.70 1.91 2.56
CA PHE A 65 23.65 2.86 2.21
C PHE A 65 23.91 3.54 0.85
N ILE A 66 25.15 3.96 0.58
CA ILE A 66 25.52 4.54 -0.72
C ILE A 66 25.27 3.53 -1.84
N SER A 67 25.71 2.27 -1.67
CA SER A 67 25.49 1.21 -2.66
C SER A 67 23.99 0.96 -2.89
N PHE A 68 23.21 0.87 -1.81
CA PHE A 68 21.76 0.70 -1.87
C PHE A 68 21.10 1.86 -2.65
N PHE A 69 21.45 3.10 -2.32
CA PHE A 69 20.86 4.28 -2.95
C PHE A 69 21.22 4.39 -4.44
N VAL A 70 22.48 4.13 -4.80
CA VAL A 70 22.96 4.17 -6.18
C VAL A 70 22.25 3.10 -7.03
N ASN A 71 22.18 1.86 -6.54
CA ASN A 71 21.50 0.77 -7.24
C ASN A 71 20.00 1.09 -7.42
N MET A 72 19.34 1.55 -6.35
CA MET A 72 17.94 1.96 -6.39
C MET A 72 17.69 3.09 -7.40
N ALA A 73 18.58 4.10 -7.46
CA ALA A 73 18.48 5.20 -8.40
C ALA A 73 18.67 4.75 -9.87
N GLN A 74 19.38 3.65 -10.11
CA GLN A 74 19.52 3.01 -11.42
C GLN A 74 18.36 2.05 -11.76
N GLY A 75 17.42 1.85 -10.84
CA GLY A 75 16.31 0.92 -10.98
C GLY A 75 16.64 -0.53 -10.59
N ASP A 76 17.82 -0.76 -10.01
CA ASP A 76 18.18 -2.05 -9.42
C ASP A 76 17.81 -2.08 -7.94
N PHE A 77 16.69 -2.75 -7.66
CA PHE A 77 16.18 -2.95 -6.30
C PHE A 77 16.68 -4.27 -5.67
N GLY A 78 17.54 -5.01 -6.36
CA GLY A 78 18.03 -6.31 -5.92
C GLY A 78 17.00 -7.45 -5.98
N GLN A 79 17.33 -8.52 -5.26
CA GLN A 79 16.55 -9.76 -5.19
C GLN A 79 15.78 -9.86 -3.88
N SER A 80 14.53 -10.32 -3.95
CA SER A 80 13.72 -10.60 -2.77
C SER A 80 14.31 -11.76 -1.98
N LEU A 81 14.63 -11.54 -0.69
CA LEU A 81 15.14 -12.61 0.19
C LEU A 81 14.14 -13.75 0.38
N ARG A 82 12.83 -13.45 0.22
CA ARG A 82 11.72 -14.38 0.42
C ARG A 82 11.33 -15.14 -0.85
N SER A 83 11.09 -14.43 -1.95
CA SER A 83 10.65 -15.04 -3.21
C SER A 83 11.79 -15.37 -4.17
N LYS A 84 13.02 -14.91 -3.90
CA LYS A 84 14.20 -15.08 -4.75
C LYS A 84 14.01 -14.55 -6.18
N ARG A 85 13.11 -13.58 -6.36
CA ARG A 85 12.79 -12.90 -7.61
C ARG A 85 13.25 -11.43 -7.57
N PRO A 86 13.52 -10.81 -8.72
CA PRO A 86 13.82 -9.38 -8.77
C PRO A 86 12.70 -8.57 -8.12
N VAL A 87 13.07 -7.65 -7.24
CA VAL A 87 12.10 -6.81 -6.52
C VAL A 87 11.31 -5.92 -7.50
N SER A 88 11.93 -5.51 -8.61
CA SER A 88 11.26 -4.76 -9.69
C SER A 88 10.07 -5.52 -10.27
N THR A 89 10.19 -6.84 -10.49
CA THR A 89 9.09 -7.69 -10.97
C THR A 89 7.96 -7.77 -9.95
N GLU A 90 8.30 -7.96 -8.68
CA GLU A 90 7.33 -8.01 -7.57
C GLU A 90 6.56 -6.69 -7.40
N ILE A 91 7.22 -5.55 -7.62
CA ILE A 91 6.58 -4.23 -7.61
C ILE A 91 5.67 -4.10 -8.83
N ALA A 92 6.15 -4.44 -10.03
CA ALA A 92 5.40 -4.33 -11.28
C ALA A 92 4.11 -5.15 -11.26
N GLU A 93 4.16 -6.39 -10.74
CA GLU A 93 3.00 -7.27 -10.63
C GLU A 93 1.92 -6.72 -9.67
N ARG A 94 2.32 -6.02 -8.61
CA ARG A 94 1.39 -5.40 -7.64
C ARG A 94 0.94 -4.00 -8.04
N PHE A 95 1.68 -3.33 -8.91
CA PHE A 95 1.42 -1.95 -9.30
C PHE A 95 0.05 -1.80 -9.96
N MET A 96 -0.22 -2.57 -11.02
CA MET A 96 -1.47 -2.43 -11.78
C MET A 96 -2.73 -2.75 -10.95
N PRO A 97 -2.78 -3.87 -10.18
CA PRO A 97 -3.91 -4.11 -9.27
C PRO A 97 -4.11 -3.00 -8.24
N THR A 98 -3.03 -2.48 -7.65
CA THR A 98 -3.11 -1.39 -6.66
C THR A 98 -3.63 -0.11 -7.30
N LEU A 99 -3.18 0.21 -8.50
CA LEU A 99 -3.64 1.38 -9.26
C LEU A 99 -5.14 1.28 -9.57
N LEU A 100 -5.58 0.14 -10.09
CA LEU A 100 -6.99 -0.11 -10.40
C LEU A 100 -7.87 -0.05 -9.14
N LEU A 101 -7.43 -0.67 -8.04
CA LEU A 101 -8.12 -0.57 -6.76
C LEU A 101 -8.20 0.88 -6.28
N THR A 102 -7.12 1.64 -6.38
CA THR A 102 -7.08 3.03 -5.93
C THR A 102 -8.07 3.88 -6.74
N ILE A 103 -8.03 3.80 -8.06
CA ILE A 103 -8.91 4.57 -8.96
C ILE A 103 -10.38 4.22 -8.73
N THR A 104 -10.71 2.93 -8.66
CA THR A 104 -12.09 2.47 -8.44
C THR A 104 -12.59 2.84 -7.05
N SER A 105 -11.75 2.77 -6.02
CA SER A 105 -12.08 3.21 -4.66
C SER A 105 -12.34 4.71 -4.62
N MET A 106 -11.51 5.50 -5.29
CA MET A 106 -11.70 6.96 -5.40
C MET A 106 -13.00 7.30 -6.13
N ALA A 107 -13.35 6.55 -7.19
CA ALA A 107 -14.61 6.75 -7.89
C ALA A 107 -15.82 6.53 -6.96
N TRP A 108 -15.80 5.46 -6.15
CA TRP A 108 -16.82 5.24 -5.12
C TRP A 108 -16.82 6.34 -4.05
N ALA A 109 -15.63 6.75 -3.61
CA ALA A 109 -15.48 7.79 -2.59
C ALA A 109 -16.12 9.11 -3.04
N VAL A 110 -15.80 9.53 -4.27
CA VAL A 110 -16.37 10.74 -4.88
C VAL A 110 -17.86 10.57 -5.09
N ALA A 111 -18.32 9.41 -5.60
CA ALA A 111 -19.75 9.19 -5.83
C ALA A 111 -20.57 9.30 -4.54
N PHE A 112 -20.15 8.63 -3.46
CA PHE A 112 -20.89 8.69 -2.20
C PHE A 112 -20.71 10.01 -1.47
N GLY A 113 -19.47 10.47 -1.31
CA GLY A 113 -19.17 11.72 -0.60
C GLY A 113 -19.85 12.92 -1.25
N LEU A 114 -19.80 13.01 -2.59
CA LEU A 114 -20.44 14.11 -3.31
C LEU A 114 -21.97 14.06 -3.21
N VAL A 115 -22.58 12.88 -3.38
CA VAL A 115 -24.04 12.74 -3.28
C VAL A 115 -24.54 13.08 -1.88
N ILE A 116 -23.91 12.50 -0.85
CA ILE A 116 -24.29 12.77 0.55
C ILE A 116 -24.05 14.25 0.86
N GLY A 117 -22.90 14.81 0.46
CA GLY A 117 -22.56 16.21 0.67
C GLY A 117 -23.54 17.19 0.00
N ILE A 118 -23.92 16.95 -1.26
CA ILE A 118 -24.91 17.77 -1.97
C ILE A 118 -26.28 17.68 -1.28
N VAL A 119 -26.73 16.48 -0.94
CA VAL A 119 -28.03 16.28 -0.28
C VAL A 119 -28.06 16.97 1.08
N SER A 120 -27.01 16.82 1.89
CA SER A 120 -26.88 17.50 3.18
C SER A 120 -26.85 19.03 3.04
N ALA A 121 -26.17 19.55 2.01
CA ALA A 121 -26.12 20.98 1.74
C ALA A 121 -27.48 21.55 1.32
N VAL A 122 -28.21 20.87 0.44
CA VAL A 122 -29.53 21.30 -0.07
C VAL A 122 -30.59 21.20 1.03
N TYR A 123 -30.57 20.14 1.84
CA TYR A 123 -31.56 19.86 2.89
C TYR A 123 -31.06 20.18 4.30
N ARG A 124 -30.22 21.21 4.42
CA ARG A 124 -29.57 21.60 5.68
C ARG A 124 -30.54 21.63 6.87
N ASN A 125 -30.15 21.00 7.97
CA ASN A 125 -30.93 20.83 9.21
C ASN A 125 -32.25 20.06 9.07
N ARG A 126 -32.56 19.47 7.90
CA ARG A 126 -33.71 18.58 7.69
C ARG A 126 -33.31 17.12 7.86
N TRP A 127 -34.30 16.23 7.80
CA TRP A 127 -34.09 14.80 7.99
C TRP A 127 -33.07 14.17 7.00
N PRO A 128 -32.97 14.54 5.71
CA PRO A 128 -31.98 13.93 4.80
C PRO A 128 -30.55 14.29 5.22
N ASP A 129 -30.34 15.53 5.64
CA ASP A 129 -29.05 15.99 6.17
C ASP A 129 -28.67 15.25 7.45
N ARG A 130 -29.59 15.13 8.42
CA ARG A 130 -29.33 14.40 9.67
C ARG A 130 -29.00 12.93 9.44
N ILE A 131 -29.68 12.26 8.52
CA ILE A 131 -29.38 10.87 8.16
C ILE A 131 -28.01 10.78 7.47
N GLY A 132 -27.75 11.63 6.48
CA GLY A 132 -26.47 11.67 5.77
C GLY A 132 -25.29 11.87 6.71
N MET A 133 -25.39 12.86 7.60
CA MET A 133 -24.37 13.14 8.61
C MET A 133 -24.20 12.00 9.62
N THR A 134 -25.29 11.36 10.06
CA THR A 134 -25.24 10.22 10.99
C THR A 134 -24.53 9.03 10.33
N LEU A 135 -24.85 8.74 9.07
CA LEU A 135 -24.21 7.69 8.28
C LEU A 135 -22.72 7.98 8.05
N ALA A 136 -22.36 9.22 7.70
CA ALA A 136 -20.97 9.62 7.52
C ALA A 136 -20.16 9.45 8.82
N VAL A 137 -20.64 9.99 9.93
CA VAL A 137 -19.95 9.87 11.24
C VAL A 137 -19.83 8.42 11.70
N SER A 138 -20.88 7.62 11.47
CA SER A 138 -20.85 6.19 11.75
C SER A 138 -19.83 5.46 10.87
N GLY A 139 -19.75 5.83 9.58
CA GLY A 139 -18.79 5.31 8.62
C GLY A 139 -17.34 5.60 9.01
N ILE A 140 -17.03 6.81 9.50
CA ILE A 140 -15.70 7.17 10.02
C ILE A 140 -15.31 6.26 11.19
N SER A 141 -16.26 5.94 12.05
CA SER A 141 -16.04 5.13 13.26
C SER A 141 -16.00 3.63 12.97
N PHE A 142 -16.46 3.20 11.79
CA PHE A 142 -16.56 1.80 11.43
C PHE A 142 -15.24 1.29 10.86
N PRO A 143 -14.63 0.23 11.42
CA PRO A 143 -13.36 -0.27 10.92
C PRO A 143 -13.48 -0.78 9.48
N ALA A 144 -12.61 -0.31 8.58
CA ALA A 144 -12.63 -0.70 7.17
C ALA A 144 -12.52 -2.23 6.97
N PHE A 145 -11.71 -2.92 7.80
CA PHE A 145 -11.59 -4.37 7.74
C PHE A 145 -12.92 -5.06 8.10
N ALA A 146 -13.65 -4.56 9.10
CA ALA A 146 -14.94 -5.10 9.50
C ALA A 146 -15.98 -4.88 8.39
N LEU A 147 -15.93 -3.73 7.72
CA LEU A 147 -16.84 -3.43 6.61
C LEU A 147 -16.58 -4.38 5.45
N GLY A 148 -15.31 -4.57 5.12
CA GLY A 148 -14.89 -5.53 4.09
C GLY A 148 -15.37 -6.94 4.39
N MET A 149 -15.19 -7.40 5.64
CA MET A 149 -15.66 -8.73 6.05
C MET A 149 -17.19 -8.87 5.98
N LEU A 150 -17.95 -7.85 6.41
CA LEU A 150 -19.41 -7.87 6.30
C LEU A 150 -19.88 -7.90 4.85
N LEU A 151 -19.28 -7.06 4.00
CA LEU A 151 -19.60 -7.02 2.57
C LEU A 151 -19.27 -8.35 1.89
N MET A 152 -18.14 -8.98 2.21
CA MET A 152 -17.81 -10.32 1.73
C MET A 152 -18.80 -11.37 2.25
N GLN A 153 -19.17 -11.33 3.53
CA GLN A 153 -20.13 -12.28 4.09
C GLN A 153 -21.49 -12.22 3.40
N ILE A 154 -21.98 -11.02 3.11
CA ILE A 154 -23.29 -10.81 2.48
C ILE A 154 -23.20 -11.12 0.97
N PHE A 155 -22.34 -10.41 0.24
CA PHE A 155 -22.34 -10.42 -1.22
C PHE A 155 -21.56 -11.58 -1.84
N SER A 156 -20.58 -12.14 -1.13
CA SER A 156 -19.82 -13.30 -1.61
C SER A 156 -20.32 -14.61 -1.02
N VAL A 157 -20.50 -14.70 0.30
CA VAL A 157 -20.81 -15.99 0.94
C VAL A 157 -22.30 -16.31 0.91
N GLN A 158 -23.16 -15.39 1.36
CA GLN A 158 -24.60 -15.64 1.41
C GLN A 158 -25.26 -15.56 0.03
N LEU A 159 -24.96 -14.50 -0.72
CA LEU A 159 -25.60 -14.23 -2.02
C LEU A 159 -24.88 -14.90 -3.20
N GLY A 160 -23.58 -15.20 -3.08
CA GLY A 160 -22.79 -15.79 -4.18
C GLY A 160 -22.60 -14.87 -5.39
N TRP A 161 -22.81 -13.56 -5.26
CA TRP A 161 -22.78 -12.62 -6.38
C TRP A 161 -21.35 -12.27 -6.81
N LEU A 162 -20.46 -12.13 -5.83
CA LEU A 162 -19.10 -11.62 -6.04
C LEU A 162 -18.06 -12.59 -5.48
N PRO A 163 -16.90 -12.72 -6.14
CA PRO A 163 -15.82 -13.58 -5.66
C PRO A 163 -15.21 -13.02 -4.36
N THR A 164 -14.67 -13.92 -3.53
CA THR A 164 -14.05 -13.56 -2.24
C THR A 164 -12.58 -13.14 -2.37
N VAL A 165 -11.83 -13.77 -3.28
CA VAL A 165 -10.38 -13.59 -3.44
C VAL A 165 -10.02 -13.74 -4.92
N GLY A 166 -9.00 -13.01 -5.37
CA GLY A 166 -8.45 -13.11 -6.73
C GLY A 166 -8.28 -11.75 -7.39
N ALA A 167 -7.74 -11.74 -8.61
CA ALA A 167 -7.58 -10.53 -9.42
C ALA A 167 -7.90 -10.77 -10.90
N ASP A 168 -8.47 -11.93 -11.24
CA ASP A 168 -8.60 -12.38 -12.64
C ASP A 168 -9.75 -11.69 -13.39
N SER A 169 -10.60 -10.94 -12.69
CA SER A 169 -11.79 -10.30 -13.25
C SER A 169 -12.14 -9.03 -12.48
N TRP A 170 -12.75 -8.07 -13.15
CA TRP A 170 -13.26 -6.81 -12.58
C TRP A 170 -14.17 -7.01 -11.37
N ARG A 171 -14.87 -8.16 -11.29
CA ARG A 171 -15.73 -8.50 -10.13
C ARG A 171 -14.96 -8.57 -8.81
N HIS A 172 -13.68 -8.97 -8.84
CA HIS A 172 -12.82 -9.03 -7.66
C HIS A 172 -12.49 -7.66 -7.10
N TYR A 173 -12.63 -6.60 -7.90
CA TYR A 173 -12.31 -5.24 -7.48
C TYR A 173 -13.51 -4.55 -6.82
N ILE A 174 -14.74 -5.03 -7.00
CA ILE A 174 -15.95 -4.33 -6.54
C ILE A 174 -15.99 -4.23 -5.02
N LEU A 175 -15.93 -5.36 -4.30
CA LEU A 175 -16.04 -5.34 -2.83
C LEU A 175 -14.87 -4.61 -2.16
N PRO A 176 -13.59 -4.86 -2.54
CA PRO A 176 -12.48 -4.14 -1.95
C PRO A 176 -12.55 -2.64 -2.24
N SER A 177 -12.87 -2.24 -3.49
CA SER A 177 -12.94 -0.82 -3.84
C SER A 177 -14.12 -0.10 -3.17
N LEU A 178 -15.26 -0.77 -3.01
CA LEU A 178 -16.40 -0.23 -2.27
C LEU A 178 -16.06 -0.03 -0.79
N THR A 179 -15.37 -1.01 -0.19
CA THR A 179 -14.94 -0.95 1.22
C THR A 179 -14.00 0.23 1.45
N LEU A 180 -12.96 0.34 0.62
CA LEU A 180 -11.98 1.42 0.70
C LEU A 180 -12.62 2.78 0.37
N GLY A 181 -13.44 2.82 -0.67
CA GLY A 181 -14.13 4.03 -1.13
C GLY A 181 -15.12 4.57 -0.09
N ALA A 182 -15.88 3.70 0.58
CA ALA A 182 -16.81 4.10 1.64
C ALA A 182 -16.09 4.72 2.85
N ALA A 183 -14.94 4.15 3.25
CA ALA A 183 -14.14 4.71 4.33
C ALA A 183 -13.61 6.12 3.98
N VAL A 184 -13.17 6.32 2.74
CA VAL A 184 -12.71 7.64 2.25
C VAL A 184 -13.89 8.62 2.09
N ALA A 185 -15.02 8.16 1.56
CA ALA A 185 -16.24 8.97 1.40
C ALA A 185 -16.74 9.56 2.71
N ALA A 186 -16.59 8.83 3.82
CA ALA A 186 -17.04 9.27 5.12
C ALA A 186 -16.23 10.46 5.66
N VAL A 187 -14.99 10.63 5.18
CA VAL A 187 -14.06 11.69 5.61
C VAL A 187 -14.12 12.93 4.70
N MET A 188 -14.44 12.74 3.42
CA MET A 188 -14.52 13.79 2.39
C MET A 188 -15.80 14.63 2.51
#